data_AF-W6TTI2-F1
#
_entry.id   AF-W6TTI2-F1
#
_cell.length_a   1.000
_cell.length_b   1.000
_cell.length_c   1.000
_cell.angle_alpha   90.00
_cell.angle_beta   90.00
_cell.angle_gamma   90.00
#
_symmetry.space_group_name_H-M   'P 1'
#
loop_
_entity.id
_entity.type
_entity.pdbx_description
1 polymer ?
#
loop_
_entity_poly.entity_id
_entity_poly.type
_entity_poly.pdbx_seq_one_letter_code
_entity_poly.pdbx_strand_id
1 'polypeptide(L)' 'MEQFRIEVAHNGKGRFYSIKPLGNQRYQIYMEEETIGTIQLDENDHARCESQGCELDMPLLNAIRDQIQFYENWKHTH' A
#
# COMPACT_ATOMS: atom_id res chain seq x y z
N MET A 1 -4.40 15.39 0.84
CA MET A 1 -4.23 14.03 0.29
C MET A 1 -5.33 13.18 0.87
N GLU A 2 -6.16 12.57 0.04
CA GLU A 2 -7.28 11.75 0.49
C GLU A 2 -6.79 10.35 0.81
N GLN A 3 -7.19 9.82 1.96
CA GLN A 3 -7.03 8.39 2.23
C GLN A 3 -7.96 7.60 1.32
N PHE A 4 -7.51 6.43 0.87
CA PHE A 4 -8.30 5.52 0.07
C PHE A 4 -8.21 4.11 0.63
N ARG A 5 -9.21 3.28 0.33
CA ARG A 5 -9.27 1.91 0.80
C ARG A 5 -9.04 0.98 -0.38
N ILE A 6 -8.15 0.02 -0.19
CA ILE A 6 -7.89 -1.04 -1.16
C ILE A 6 -8.33 -2.39 -0.60
N GLU A 7 -8.73 -3.29 -1.48
CA GLU A 7 -8.93 -4.70 -1.17
C GLU A 7 -7.79 -5.50 -1.78
N VAL A 8 -7.18 -6.36 -0.96
CA VAL A 8 -6.07 -7.21 -1.37
C VAL A 8 -6.37 -8.64 -1.00
N ALA A 9 -6.26 -9.55 -1.98
CA ALA A 9 -6.40 -10.98 -1.74
C ALA A 9 -5.11 -11.52 -1.10
N HIS A 10 -5.21 -11.97 0.15
CA HIS A 10 -4.10 -12.60 0.87
C HIS A 10 -4.57 -13.90 1.52
N ASN A 11 -3.86 -15.01 1.27
CA ASN A 11 -4.21 -16.34 1.78
C ASN A 11 -5.66 -16.77 1.45
N GLY A 12 -6.15 -16.43 0.25
CA GLY A 12 -7.50 -16.75 -0.22
C GLY A 12 -8.61 -15.94 0.43
N LYS A 13 -8.28 -14.89 1.20
CA LYS A 13 -9.25 -13.95 1.79
C LYS A 13 -8.98 -12.53 1.30
N GLY A 14 -10.03 -11.82 0.89
CA GLY A 14 -9.97 -10.38 0.67
C GLY A 14 -9.77 -9.68 2.01
N ARG A 15 -8.66 -8.95 2.16
CA ARG A 15 -8.43 -8.07 3.30
C ARG A 15 -8.46 -6.63 2.81
N PHE A 16 -9.03 -5.78 3.64
CA PHE A 16 -9.09 -4.36 3.34
C PHE A 16 -7.99 -3.62 4.07
N TYR A 17 -7.30 -2.76 3.33
CA TYR A 17 -6.27 -1.88 3.86
C TYR A 17 -6.64 -0.44 3.57
N SER A 18 -6.47 0.43 4.57
CA SER A 18 -6.59 1.86 4.38
C SER A 18 -5.22 2.42 4.05
N ILE A 19 -5.12 3.14 2.95
CA ILE A 19 -3.88 3.71 2.47
C ILE A 19 -3.96 5.22 2.57
N LYS A 20 -2.98 5.81 3.23
CA LYS A 20 -2.84 7.26 3.36
C LYS A 20 -1.61 7.73 2.60
N PRO A 21 -1.76 8.59 1.57
CA PRO A 21 -0.61 9.20 0.93
C PRO A 21 0.08 10.14 1.93
N LEU A 22 1.38 10.00 2.07
CA LEU A 22 2.24 10.90 2.86
C LEU A 22 2.98 11.93 1.98
N GLY A 23 2.90 11.77 0.66
CA GLY A 23 3.66 12.57 -0.32
C GLY A 23 4.96 11.88 -0.75
N ASN A 24 5.61 12.40 -1.79
CA ASN A 24 6.83 11.82 -2.37
C ASN A 24 6.70 10.33 -2.72
N GLN A 25 5.54 9.93 -3.22
CA GLN A 25 5.22 8.53 -3.54
C GLN A 25 5.31 7.58 -2.33
N ARG A 26 5.24 8.13 -1.10
CA ARG A 26 5.19 7.37 0.14
C ARG A 26 3.75 7.23 0.62
N TYR A 27 3.42 6.04 1.09
CA TYR A 27 2.09 5.66 1.55
C TYR A 27 2.18 4.96 2.90
N GLN A 28 1.26 5.28 3.79
CA GLN A 28 1.09 4.60 5.07
C GLN A 28 -0.06 3.61 4.97
N ILE A 29 0.18 2.40 5.45
CA ILE A 29 -0.75 1.28 5.37
C ILE A 29 -1.35 1.08 6.76
N TYR A 30 -2.68 1.03 6.80
CA TYR A 30 -3.45 0.78 8.01
C TYR A 30 -4.30 -0.48 7.85
N MET A 31 -4.36 -1.28 8.91
CA MET A 31 -5.26 -2.43 9.05
C MET A 31 -6.05 -2.23 10.35
N GLU A 32 -7.38 -2.22 10.27
CA GLU A 32 -8.24 -2.11 11.47
C GLU A 32 -7.82 -0.96 12.42
N GLU A 33 -7.47 0.21 11.84
CA GLU A 33 -7.03 1.43 12.54
C GLU A 33 -5.58 1.42 13.05
N GLU A 34 -4.86 0.30 12.97
CA GLU A 34 -3.45 0.20 13.32
C GLU A 34 -2.55 0.46 12.11
N THR A 35 -1.45 1.19 12.31
CA THR A 35 -0.41 1.33 11.28
C THR A 35 0.41 0.06 11.23
N ILE A 36 0.34 -0.65 10.10
CA ILE A 36 1.08 -1.90 9.86
C ILE A 36 2.34 -1.70 9.02
N GLY A 37 2.54 -0.48 8.49
CA GLY A 37 3.80 -0.08 7.88
C GLY A 37 3.68 1.07 6.89
N THR A 38 4.80 1.39 6.26
CA THR A 38 4.90 2.39 5.19
C THR A 38 5.58 1.80 3.96
N ILE A 39 5.06 2.15 2.78
CA ILE A 39 5.61 1.74 1.48
C ILE A 39 5.94 2.98 0.66
N GLN A 40 7.07 2.93 -0.04
CA GLN A 40 7.42 3.94 -1.04
C GLN A 40 7.35 3.31 -2.43
N LEU A 41 6.60 3.96 -3.33
CA LEU A 41 6.59 3.65 -4.76
C LEU A 41 7.74 4.43 -5.39
N ASP A 42 8.96 3.93 -5.29
CA ASP A 42 10.10 4.44 -6.05
C ASP A 42 10.24 3.66 -7.36
N GLU A 43 10.65 4.33 -8.44
CA GLU A 43 10.79 3.73 -9.78
C GLU A 43 11.98 2.75 -9.90
N ASN A 44 12.93 2.74 -8.95
CA ASN A 44 14.17 1.96 -9.02
C ASN A 44 14.26 0.80 -8.03
N ASP A 45 13.44 0.74 -6.98
CA ASP A 45 13.54 -0.33 -5.99
C ASP A 45 12.16 -0.88 -5.61
N HIS A 46 11.79 -1.96 -6.28
CA HIS A 46 10.48 -2.61 -6.20
C HIS A 46 10.11 -3.14 -4.80
N ALA A 47 10.97 -3.07 -3.79
CA ALA A 47 10.71 -3.76 -2.52
C ALA A 47 11.21 -3.04 -1.25
N ARG A 48 11.20 -1.70 -1.22
CA ARG A 48 11.54 -0.98 0.02
C ARG A 48 10.30 -0.64 0.85
N CYS A 49 9.95 -1.60 1.71
CA CYS A 49 9.22 -1.31 2.96
C CYS A 49 10.17 -0.49 3.85
N GLU A 50 10.13 0.83 3.77
CA GLU A 50 10.74 1.66 4.79
C GLU A 50 9.84 1.61 6.01
N SER A 51 10.04 0.69 6.95
CA SER A 51 9.19 0.63 8.14
C SER A 51 10.01 0.37 9.40
N GLN A 52 9.85 1.24 10.38
CA GLN A 52 9.64 0.73 11.73
C GLN A 52 8.38 -0.16 11.68
N GLY A 53 8.52 -1.45 12.00
CA GLY A 53 7.39 -2.39 12.03
C GLY A 53 6.96 -2.96 10.68
N CYS A 54 7.86 -3.56 9.90
CA CYS A 54 7.46 -4.35 8.73
C CYS A 54 7.04 -5.77 9.21
N GLU A 55 5.83 -5.90 9.74
CA GLU A 55 5.20 -7.20 10.08
C GLU A 55 4.48 -7.84 8.88
N LEU A 56 4.58 -7.23 7.69
CA LEU A 56 3.91 -7.68 6.47
C LEU A 56 4.84 -8.55 5.62
N ASP A 57 4.35 -9.72 5.22
CA ASP A 57 5.06 -10.59 4.28
C ASP A 57 5.23 -9.93 2.90
N MET A 58 6.36 -10.18 2.24
CA MET A 58 6.67 -9.64 0.91
C MET A 58 5.57 -9.83 -0.15
N PRO A 59 4.86 -10.98 -0.23
CA PRO A 59 3.76 -11.15 -1.19
C PRO A 59 2.59 -10.19 -0.94
N LEU A 60 2.25 -9.96 0.33
CA LEU A 60 1.18 -9.02 0.71
C LEU A 60 1.60 -7.58 0.38
N LEU A 61 2.85 -7.22 0.66
CA LEU A 61 3.38 -5.91 0.33
C LEU A 61 3.33 -5.62 -1.18
N ASN A 62 3.71 -6.59 -2.01
CA ASN A 62 3.60 -6.49 -3.47
C ASN A 62 2.14 -6.32 -3.92
N ALA A 63 1.20 -7.08 -3.36
CA ALA A 63 -0.20 -6.97 -3.74
C ALA A 63 -0.81 -5.61 -3.34
N ILE A 64 -0.45 -5.08 -2.17
CA ILE A 64 -0.81 -3.71 -1.76
C ILE A 64 -0.26 -2.69 -2.74
N ARG A 65 1.02 -2.81 -3.12
CA ARG A 65 1.69 -1.94 -4.07
C ARG A 65 0.97 -1.89 -5.41
N ASP A 66 0.70 -3.06 -5.99
CA ASP A 66 0.05 -3.17 -7.30
C ASP A 66 -1.35 -2.53 -7.28
N GLN A 67 -2.07 -2.66 -6.16
CA GLN A 67 -3.39 -2.06 -6.00
C GLN A 67 -3.34 -0.54 -5.82
N ILE A 68 -2.31 -0.01 -5.15
CA ILE A 68 -2.06 1.44 -5.07
C ILE A 68 -1.72 1.98 -6.46
N GLN A 69 -0.81 1.33 -7.20
CA GLN A 69 -0.47 1.74 -8.56
C GLN A 69 -1.68 1.72 -9.49
N PHE A 70 -2.52 0.69 -9.39
CA PHE A 70 -3.78 0.64 -10.12
C PHE A 70 -4.69 1.83 -9.78
N TYR A 71 -4.83 2.16 -8.50
CA TYR A 71 -5.65 3.29 -8.05
C TYR A 71 -5.11 4.65 -8.54
N GLU A 72 -3.80 4.87 -8.45
CA GLU A 72 -3.14 6.10 -8.93
C GLU A 72 -3.27 6.23 -10.46
N ASN A 73 -3.02 5.16 -11.21
CA ASN A 73 -3.21 5.16 -12.67
C ASN A 73 -4.68 5.42 -13.05
N TRP A 74 -5.62 4.84 -12.31
CA TRP A 74 -7.04 5.10 -12.53
C TRP A 74 -7.40 6.57 -12.27
N LYS A 75 -6.91 7.17 -11.18
CA LYS A 75 -7.08 8.60 -10.87
C LYS A 75 -6.40 9.52 -11.89
N HIS A 76 -5.31 9.10 -12.52
CA HIS A 76 -4.63 9.91 -13.55
C HIS A 76 -5.30 9.85 -14.92
N THR A 77 -6.20 8.89 -15.15
CA THR A 77 -6.86 8.67 -16.45
C THR A 77 -8.27 9.29 -16.52
N HIS A 78 -8.82 9.78 -15.41
CA HIS A 78 -10.15 10.42 -15.31
C HIS A 78 -10.07 11.74 -14.54
#